data_AF-A0A4E9F714-F1
#
_entry.id   AF-A0A4E9F714-F1
#
_cell.length_a   1.000
_cell.length_b   1.000
_cell.length_c   1.000
_cell.angle_alpha   90.00
_cell.angle_beta   90.00
_cell.angle_gamma   90.00
#
_symmetry.space_group_name_H-M   'P 1'
#
loop_
_entity.id
_entity.type
_entity.pdbx_description
1 polymer ?
#
loop_
_entity_poly.entity_id
_entity_poly.type
_entity_poly.pdbx_seq_one_letter_code
_entity_poly.pdbx_strand_id
1 'polypeptide(L)'
;MVRVIDPSENELMVRVIDPSENELMVRVTDLSEDELMVRVTDPSEDELMVRVIDPSEGELMVGVVDPSEDELMVRVTDLSEDELMVRVIDPSEDELMVRVIDPSEGELMVGVVDPSEDELMVRVINPSEDELMVRVIDPSEDELMVRVTDLSEDELMVRVIDPSEDELMVRVIDPSEDELMVRVIDPSENELMFTSNENTRERNNNK
;
A
#
# COMPACT_ATOMS: atom_id res chain seq x y z
N MET A 1 -9.39 -4.11 -20.06
CA MET A 1 -8.05 -4.71 -19.81
C MET A 1 -6.96 -3.96 -20.57
N VAL A 2 -6.02 -3.37 -19.85
CA VAL A 2 -4.77 -2.78 -20.35
C VAL A 2 -3.60 -3.67 -19.93
N ARG A 3 -2.73 -4.03 -20.87
CA ARG A 3 -1.51 -4.80 -20.59
C ARG A 3 -0.32 -4.12 -21.24
N VAL A 4 0.66 -3.73 -20.42
CA VAL A 4 1.94 -3.19 -20.84
C VAL A 4 3.02 -4.18 -20.46
N ILE A 5 3.84 -4.55 -21.44
CA ILE A 5 5.10 -5.26 -21.22
C ILE A 5 6.13 -4.46 -21.99
N ASP A 6 7.04 -3.81 -21.27
CA ASP A 6 8.13 -3.08 -21.90
C ASP A 6 9.46 -3.82 -21.61
N PRO A 7 10.16 -4.29 -22.66
CA PRO A 7 11.50 -4.82 -22.52
C PRO A 7 12.59 -3.78 -22.86
N SER A 8 12.24 -2.51 -23.01
CA SER A 8 13.19 -1.46 -23.38
C SER A 8 14.02 -1.01 -22.18
N GLU A 9 15.27 -0.61 -22.41
CA GLU A 9 16.16 -0.01 -21.41
C GLU A 9 15.91 1.51 -21.38
N ASN A 10 14.65 1.94 -21.20
CA ASN A 10 14.33 3.36 -21.03
C ASN A 10 13.23 3.50 -19.99
N GLU A 11 13.17 4.68 -19.36
CA GLU A 11 12.07 5.11 -18.50
C GLU A 11 10.69 4.82 -19.15
N LEU A 12 9.80 4.18 -18.39
CA LEU A 12 8.45 3.87 -18.83
C LEU A 12 7.42 4.69 -18.05
N MET A 13 6.58 5.42 -18.79
CA MET A 13 5.40 6.07 -18.24
C MET A 13 4.12 5.42 -18.76
N VAL A 14 3.42 4.71 -17.88
CA VAL A 14 2.08 4.17 -18.15
C VAL A 14 1.03 5.06 -17.53
N ARG A 15 0.17 5.64 -18.35
CA ARG A 15 -1.02 6.37 -17.90
C ARG A 15 -2.28 5.73 -18.46
N VAL A 16 -3.12 5.22 -17.58
CA VAL A 16 -4.43 4.67 -17.92
C VAL A 16 -5.50 5.60 -17.37
N ILE A 17 -6.39 6.03 -18.26
CA ILE A 17 -7.63 6.72 -17.90
C ILE A 17 -8.72 5.99 -18.65
N ASP A 18 -9.54 5.22 -17.94
CA ASP A 18 -10.65 4.50 -18.55
C ASP A 18 -11.96 5.16 -18.12
N PRO A 19 -12.68 5.90 -18.97
CA PRO A 19 -13.96 6.50 -18.58
C PRO A 19 -15.14 5.54 -18.83
N SER A 20 -14.88 4.23 -18.98
CA SER A 20 -15.92 3.26 -19.29
C SER A 20 -16.57 2.73 -18.01
N GLU A 21 -17.87 2.47 -18.06
CA GLU A 21 -18.65 1.83 -16.97
C GLU A 21 -18.44 0.30 -16.98
N ASN A 22 -17.19 -0.17 -17.09
CA ASN A 22 -16.88 -1.61 -17.10
C ASN A 22 -15.64 -1.87 -16.27
N GLU A 23 -15.59 -3.04 -15.63
CA GLU A 23 -14.41 -3.59 -14.98
C GLU A 23 -13.09 -3.30 -15.72
N LEU A 24 -12.13 -2.70 -15.03
CA LEU A 24 -10.80 -2.43 -15.55
C LEU A 24 -9.75 -3.34 -14.91
N MET A 25 -8.93 -3.94 -15.77
CA MET A 25 -7.73 -4.64 -15.35
C MET A 25 -6.50 -4.03 -16.00
N VAL A 26 -5.61 -3.46 -15.21
CA VAL A 26 -4.31 -2.92 -15.63
C VAL A 26 -3.21 -3.87 -15.19
N ARG A 27 -2.38 -4.32 -16.12
CA ARG A 27 -1.17 -5.09 -15.84
C ARG A 27 0.03 -4.43 -16.48
N VAL A 28 0.99 -4.03 -15.65
CA VAL A 28 2.27 -3.49 -16.09
C VAL A 28 3.35 -4.46 -15.64
N THR A 29 4.24 -4.79 -16.58
CA THR A 29 5.49 -5.48 -16.28
C THR A 29 6.56 -4.73 -17.05
N ASP A 30 7.38 -3.99 -16.33
CA ASP A 30 8.58 -3.41 -16.90
C ASP A 30 9.73 -4.41 -16.72
N LEU A 31 10.71 -4.39 -17.62
CA LEU A 31 11.95 -5.17 -17.54
C LEU A 31 13.14 -4.27 -17.89
N SER A 32 12.94 -2.95 -17.85
CA SER A 32 13.98 -1.94 -18.08
C SER A 32 15.01 -1.95 -16.94
N GLU A 33 16.03 -1.10 -17.04
CA GLU A 33 16.94 -0.79 -15.91
C GLU A 33 16.72 0.66 -15.44
N ASP A 34 15.56 1.25 -15.77
CA ASP A 34 15.25 2.67 -15.55
C ASP A 34 13.93 2.83 -14.79
N GLU A 35 13.58 4.07 -14.47
CA GLU A 35 12.39 4.43 -13.68
C GLU A 35 11.06 3.99 -14.35
N LEU A 36 10.16 3.42 -13.55
CA LEU A 36 8.79 3.11 -13.94
C LEU A 36 7.79 4.01 -13.22
N MET A 37 6.94 4.69 -13.98
CA MET A 37 5.79 5.43 -13.45
C MET A 37 4.48 4.88 -13.99
N VAL A 38 3.63 4.36 -13.08
CA VAL A 38 2.28 3.90 -13.39
C VAL A 38 1.26 4.81 -12.74
N ARG A 39 0.36 5.38 -13.54
CA ARG A 39 -0.81 6.12 -13.07
C ARG A 39 -2.08 5.55 -13.65
N VAL A 40 -2.97 5.07 -12.79
CA VAL A 40 -4.29 4.57 -13.15
C VAL A 40 -5.33 5.49 -12.54
N THR A 41 -6.26 5.95 -13.37
CA THR A 41 -7.45 6.65 -12.92
C THR A 41 -8.64 6.01 -13.62
N ASP A 42 -9.46 5.33 -12.84
CA ASP A 42 -10.74 4.80 -13.28
C ASP A 42 -11.82 5.60 -12.57
N PRO A 43 -12.84 6.18 -13.23
CA PRO A 43 -14.01 6.76 -12.62
C PRO A 43 -15.26 5.90 -12.84
N SER A 44 -15.11 4.63 -13.23
CA SER A 44 -16.23 3.69 -13.41
C SER A 44 -16.91 3.38 -12.07
N GLU A 45 -18.12 2.85 -12.12
CA GLU A 45 -18.80 2.28 -10.94
C GLU A 45 -18.43 0.81 -10.70
N ASP A 46 -17.53 0.23 -11.52
CA ASP A 46 -17.18 -1.20 -11.52
C ASP A 46 -15.77 -1.48 -10.93
N GLU A 47 -15.47 -2.75 -10.66
CA GLU A 47 -14.18 -3.23 -10.11
C GLU A 47 -12.92 -2.75 -10.87
N LEU A 48 -11.89 -2.32 -10.12
CA LEU A 48 -10.55 -2.05 -10.63
C LEU A 48 -9.49 -3.02 -10.08
N MET A 49 -8.75 -3.64 -11.00
CA MET A 49 -7.58 -4.45 -10.67
C MET A 49 -6.30 -3.86 -11.28
N VAL A 50 -5.39 -3.39 -10.43
CA VAL A 50 -4.04 -2.95 -10.84
C VAL A 50 -2.99 -3.93 -10.37
N ARG A 51 -2.17 -4.41 -11.30
CA ARG A 51 -0.98 -5.20 -11.00
C ARG A 51 0.25 -4.62 -11.68
N VAL A 52 1.23 -4.24 -10.87
CA VAL A 52 2.54 -3.78 -11.32
C VAL A 52 3.59 -4.76 -10.82
N ILE A 53 4.47 -5.17 -11.73
CA ILE A 53 5.66 -5.95 -11.41
C ILE A 53 6.83 -5.25 -12.05
N ASP A 54 7.81 -4.91 -11.25
CA ASP A 54 9.05 -4.30 -11.69
C ASP A 54 10.22 -5.12 -11.15
N PRO A 55 11.06 -5.70 -12.01
CA PRO A 55 12.31 -6.32 -11.64
C PRO A 55 13.52 -5.50 -12.08
N SER A 56 13.32 -4.25 -12.50
CA SER A 56 14.37 -3.32 -12.91
C SER A 56 15.20 -2.86 -11.72
N GLU A 57 16.34 -2.20 -11.94
CA GLU A 57 17.13 -1.61 -10.86
C GLU A 57 16.63 -0.21 -10.44
N GLY A 58 15.67 0.40 -11.16
CA GLY A 58 15.29 1.80 -10.98
C GLY A 58 14.10 2.06 -10.06
N GLU A 59 13.79 3.36 -9.84
CA GLU A 59 12.68 3.79 -9.00
C GLU A 59 11.30 3.39 -9.57
N LEU A 60 10.40 2.92 -8.70
CA LEU A 60 9.02 2.60 -9.04
C LEU A 60 8.03 3.56 -8.36
N MET A 61 7.23 4.26 -9.17
CA MET A 61 6.11 5.07 -8.70
C MET A 61 4.76 4.56 -9.21
N VAL A 62 3.90 4.12 -8.29
CA VAL A 62 2.53 3.68 -8.59
C VAL A 62 1.51 4.59 -7.94
N GLY A 63 0.65 5.20 -8.76
CA GLY A 63 -0.50 5.99 -8.33
C GLY A 63 -1.80 5.40 -8.86
N VAL A 64 -2.71 5.03 -7.96
CA VAL A 64 -4.05 4.56 -8.32
C VAL A 64 -5.09 5.46 -7.68
N VAL A 65 -6.06 5.89 -8.47
CA VAL A 65 -7.23 6.64 -8.03
C VAL A 65 -8.44 5.98 -8.64
N ASP A 66 -9.36 5.52 -7.81
CA ASP A 66 -10.61 4.91 -8.24
C ASP A 66 -11.73 5.40 -7.33
N PRO A 67 -12.68 6.23 -7.78
CA PRO A 67 -13.87 6.60 -7.04
C PRO A 67 -15.08 5.74 -7.42
N SER A 68 -14.86 4.48 -7.79
CA SER A 68 -15.93 3.49 -8.01
C SER A 68 -16.71 3.21 -6.72
N GLU A 69 -17.88 2.59 -6.83
CA GLU A 69 -18.64 2.11 -5.66
C GLU A 69 -18.31 0.63 -5.35
N ASP A 70 -17.43 0.01 -6.15
CA ASP A 70 -17.12 -1.43 -6.15
C ASP A 70 -15.68 -1.70 -5.62
N GLU A 71 -15.14 -2.91 -5.84
CA GLU A 71 -13.84 -3.36 -5.33
C GLU A 71 -12.62 -2.76 -6.05
N LEU A 72 -11.63 -2.28 -5.27
CA LEU A 72 -10.29 -1.95 -5.75
C LEU A 72 -9.24 -2.95 -5.24
N MET A 73 -8.51 -3.56 -6.17
CA MET A 73 -7.35 -4.39 -5.87
C MET A 73 -6.06 -3.84 -6.49
N VAL A 74 -5.12 -3.43 -5.64
CA VAL A 74 -3.78 -3.00 -6.04
C VAL A 74 -2.72 -3.99 -5.57
N ARG A 75 -1.92 -4.50 -6.51
CA ARG A 75 -0.77 -5.36 -6.23
C ARG A 75 0.48 -4.80 -6.88
N VAL A 76 1.44 -4.42 -6.05
CA VAL A 76 2.76 -3.96 -6.49
C VAL A 76 3.80 -4.94 -6.00
N THR A 77 4.72 -5.29 -6.89
CA THR A 77 5.91 -6.06 -6.56
C THR A 77 7.06 -5.38 -7.26
N ASP A 78 7.88 -4.69 -6.48
CA ASP A 78 9.18 -4.23 -6.93
C ASP A 78 10.23 -5.26 -6.53
N LEU A 79 11.30 -5.38 -7.30
CA LEU A 79 12.49 -6.18 -7.00
C LEU A 79 13.77 -5.38 -7.31
N SER A 80 13.64 -4.05 -7.42
CA SER A 80 14.74 -3.11 -7.66
C SER A 80 15.70 -3.03 -6.47
N GLU A 81 16.74 -2.21 -6.60
CA GLU A 81 17.62 -1.82 -5.49
C GLU A 81 17.37 -0.35 -5.08
N ASP A 82 16.30 0.27 -5.60
CA ASP A 82 16.00 1.71 -5.51
C ASP A 82 14.64 1.97 -4.81
N GLU A 83 14.12 3.20 -4.90
CA GLU A 83 12.93 3.64 -4.17
C GLU A 83 11.60 3.13 -4.76
N LEU A 84 10.70 2.65 -3.90
CA LEU A 84 9.31 2.33 -4.23
C LEU A 84 8.33 3.29 -3.55
N MET A 85 7.52 3.97 -4.36
CA MET A 85 6.38 4.76 -3.88
C MET A 85 5.04 4.23 -4.41
N VAL A 86 4.17 3.81 -3.49
CA VAL A 86 2.80 3.40 -3.80
C VAL A 86 1.80 4.35 -3.14
N ARG A 87 0.93 4.93 -3.96
CA ARG A 87 -0.19 5.75 -3.47
C ARG A 87 -1.51 5.24 -4.05
N VAL A 88 -2.42 4.88 -3.16
CA VAL A 88 -3.78 4.44 -3.51
C VAL A 88 -4.77 5.38 -2.83
N ILE A 89 -5.73 5.86 -3.62
CA ILE A 89 -6.83 6.67 -3.13
C ILE A 89 -8.10 6.08 -3.70
N ASP A 90 -9.00 5.72 -2.81
CA ASP A 90 -10.24 5.07 -3.17
C ASP A 90 -11.35 5.61 -2.28
N PRO A 91 -12.25 6.47 -2.77
CA PRO A 91 -13.44 6.84 -2.03
C PRO A 91 -14.65 5.91 -2.28
N SER A 92 -14.42 4.62 -2.58
CA SER A 92 -15.45 3.58 -2.74
C SER A 92 -16.30 3.38 -1.48
N GLU A 93 -17.36 2.58 -1.60
CA GLU A 93 -18.21 2.16 -0.49
C GLU A 93 -17.84 0.74 -0.01
N ASP A 94 -17.29 -0.12 -0.88
CA ASP A 94 -17.18 -1.57 -0.65
C ASP A 94 -15.78 -2.06 -0.16
N GLU A 95 -14.85 -2.44 -1.05
CA GLU A 95 -13.61 -3.13 -0.62
C GLU A 95 -12.34 -2.58 -1.26
N LEU A 96 -11.36 -2.19 -0.42
CA LEU A 96 -10.00 -1.86 -0.85
C LEU A 96 -8.97 -2.90 -0.37
N MET A 97 -8.28 -3.52 -1.31
CA MET A 97 -7.14 -4.40 -1.06
C MET A 97 -5.85 -3.86 -1.67
N VAL A 98 -4.90 -3.47 -0.81
CA VAL A 98 -3.55 -3.06 -1.22
C VAL A 98 -2.53 -4.08 -0.75
N ARG A 99 -1.74 -4.61 -1.68
CA ARG A 99 -0.58 -5.46 -1.39
C ARG A 99 0.67 -4.93 -2.06
N VAL A 100 1.67 -4.62 -1.24
CA VAL A 100 3.00 -4.21 -1.68
C VAL A 100 4.03 -5.21 -1.16
N ILE A 101 4.94 -5.60 -2.04
CA ILE A 101 6.09 -6.43 -1.72
C ILE A 101 7.28 -5.74 -2.36
N ASP A 102 8.30 -5.53 -1.55
CA ASP A 102 9.53 -4.90 -1.98
C ASP A 102 10.69 -5.59 -1.25
N PRO A 103 11.58 -6.31 -1.93
CA PRO A 103 12.80 -6.85 -1.38
C PRO A 103 14.05 -6.05 -1.78
N SER A 104 13.94 -4.76 -2.09
CA SER A 104 15.04 -3.86 -2.46
C SER A 104 15.96 -3.45 -1.30
N GLU A 105 17.01 -2.67 -1.53
CA GLU A 105 17.86 -2.04 -0.47
C GLU A 105 17.59 -0.50 -0.40
N GLY A 106 16.39 -0.06 -0.81
CA GLY A 106 15.97 1.33 -0.99
C GLY A 106 14.95 1.85 0.04
N GLU A 107 14.19 2.89 -0.34
CA GLU A 107 13.10 3.42 0.50
C GLU A 107 11.74 2.92 0.02
N LEU A 108 10.92 2.38 0.92
CA LEU A 108 9.54 2.00 0.64
C LEU A 108 8.54 2.96 1.30
N MET A 109 7.79 3.68 0.47
CA MET A 109 6.68 4.52 0.89
C MET A 109 5.33 4.00 0.39
N VAL A 110 4.44 3.64 1.32
CA VAL A 110 3.06 3.22 1.02
C VAL A 110 2.07 4.18 1.67
N GLY A 111 1.24 4.81 0.85
CA GLY A 111 0.15 5.68 1.27
C GLY A 111 -1.20 5.18 0.76
N VAL A 112 -2.09 4.81 1.67
CA VAL A 112 -3.46 4.40 1.36
C VAL A 112 -4.43 5.34 2.05
N VAL A 113 -5.40 5.84 1.28
CA VAL A 113 -6.48 6.68 1.79
C VAL A 113 -7.78 6.14 1.25
N ASP A 114 -8.65 5.75 2.17
CA ASP A 114 -9.95 5.19 1.85
C ASP A 114 -10.99 5.73 2.83
N PRO A 115 -11.86 6.67 2.43
CA PRO A 115 -12.96 7.13 3.28
C PRO A 115 -14.25 6.29 3.18
N SER A 116 -14.18 5.04 2.70
CA SER A 116 -15.31 4.11 2.50
C SER A 116 -16.04 3.69 3.77
N GLU A 117 -17.03 2.80 3.66
CA GLU A 117 -17.82 2.30 4.80
C GLU A 117 -17.39 0.88 5.25
N ASP A 118 -17.00 0.01 4.32
CA ASP A 118 -16.95 -1.45 4.55
C ASP A 118 -15.54 -2.01 4.90
N GLU A 119 -14.66 -2.34 3.94
CA GLU A 119 -13.41 -3.09 4.26
C GLU A 119 -12.12 -2.54 3.63
N LEU A 120 -11.13 -2.20 4.48
CA LEU A 120 -9.77 -1.87 4.05
C LEU A 120 -8.74 -2.92 4.51
N MET A 121 -8.06 -3.53 3.55
CA MET A 121 -6.92 -4.42 3.77
C MET A 121 -5.63 -3.90 3.15
N VAL A 122 -4.67 -3.54 4.02
CA VAL A 122 -3.31 -3.16 3.60
C VAL A 122 -2.29 -4.19 4.06
N ARG A 123 -1.52 -4.72 3.12
CA ARG A 123 -0.40 -5.61 3.40
C ARG A 123 0.88 -5.14 2.74
N VAL A 124 1.88 -4.84 3.56
CA VAL A 124 3.21 -4.45 3.13
C VAL A 124 4.23 -5.45 3.65
N ILE A 125 5.12 -5.90 2.77
CA ILE A 125 6.21 -6.81 3.12
C ILE A 125 7.50 -6.21 2.57
N ASN A 126 8.42 -5.93 3.49
CA ASN A 126 9.80 -5.59 3.22
C ASN A 126 10.74 -6.57 3.94
N PRO A 127 11.47 -7.46 3.26
CA PRO A 127 12.42 -8.38 3.86
C PRO A 127 13.87 -7.90 3.85
N SER A 128 14.17 -6.70 3.34
CA SER A 128 15.53 -6.24 3.01
C SER A 128 15.89 -4.94 3.75
N GLU A 129 17.11 -4.40 3.56
CA GLU A 129 17.67 -3.27 4.34
C GLU A 129 17.15 -1.90 3.85
N ASP A 130 15.92 -1.55 4.26
CA ASP A 130 15.18 -0.40 3.75
C ASP A 130 14.53 0.45 4.85
N GLU A 131 14.45 1.76 4.63
CA GLU A 131 13.52 2.62 5.39
C GLU A 131 12.08 2.36 4.91
N LEU A 132 11.20 1.94 5.83
CA LEU A 132 9.81 1.63 5.52
C LEU A 132 8.84 2.63 6.15
N MET A 133 8.07 3.31 5.30
CA MET A 133 6.99 4.21 5.71
C MET A 133 5.64 3.73 5.20
N VAL A 134 4.74 3.37 6.13
CA VAL A 134 3.36 3.00 5.82
C VAL A 134 2.41 3.99 6.47
N ARG A 135 1.56 4.62 5.65
CA ARG A 135 0.48 5.48 6.10
C ARG A 135 -0.85 4.99 5.57
N VAL A 136 -1.74 4.66 6.48
CA VAL A 136 -3.12 4.28 6.18
C VAL A 136 -4.05 5.27 6.87
N ILE A 137 -5.01 5.79 6.12
CA ILE A 137 -6.05 6.67 6.64
C ILE A 137 -7.37 6.11 6.17
N ASP A 138 -8.20 5.76 7.14
CA ASP A 138 -9.49 5.18 6.88
C ASP A 138 -10.50 5.69 7.90
N PRO A 139 -11.33 6.69 7.57
CA PRO A 139 -12.41 7.13 8.44
C PRO A 139 -13.71 6.31 8.35
N SER A 140 -13.66 5.06 7.88
CA SER A 140 -14.80 4.14 7.70
C SER A 140 -15.58 3.80 8.96
N GLU A 141 -16.58 2.91 8.85
CA GLU A 141 -17.37 2.42 9.99
C GLU A 141 -17.00 0.97 10.38
N ASP A 142 -16.61 0.12 9.42
CA ASP A 142 -16.59 -1.34 9.61
C ASP A 142 -15.18 -1.94 9.93
N GLU A 143 -14.37 -2.34 8.94
CA GLU A 143 -13.14 -3.12 9.19
C GLU A 143 -11.85 -2.59 8.56
N LEU A 144 -10.85 -2.27 9.40
CA LEU A 144 -9.49 -1.93 8.97
C LEU A 144 -8.46 -2.99 9.40
N MET A 145 -7.81 -3.60 8.40
CA MET A 145 -6.70 -4.53 8.60
C MET A 145 -5.39 -4.02 7.98
N VAL A 146 -4.43 -3.65 8.83
CA VAL A 146 -3.07 -3.28 8.41
C VAL A 146 -2.07 -4.31 8.87
N ARG A 147 -1.34 -4.90 7.91
CA ARG A 147 -0.25 -5.85 8.18
C ARG A 147 1.03 -5.35 7.53
N VAL A 148 1.98 -4.98 8.38
CA VAL A 148 3.34 -4.60 7.95
C VAL A 148 4.30 -5.67 8.46
N THR A 149 5.14 -6.16 7.57
CA THR A 149 6.25 -7.04 7.91
C THR A 149 7.50 -6.42 7.34
N ASP A 150 8.33 -5.94 8.25
CA ASP A 150 9.67 -5.47 7.95
C ASP A 150 10.67 -6.45 8.55
N LEU A 151 11.71 -6.80 7.81
CA LEU A 151 12.81 -7.61 8.31
C LEU A 151 14.16 -6.90 8.11
N SER A 152 14.13 -5.61 7.79
CA SER A 152 15.28 -4.72 7.66
C SER A 152 16.05 -4.55 8.97
N GLU A 153 17.22 -3.92 8.90
CA GLU A 153 17.94 -3.35 10.05
C GLU A 153 17.81 -1.81 10.06
N ASP A 154 16.73 -1.26 9.50
CA ASP A 154 16.53 0.17 9.29
C ASP A 154 15.22 0.69 9.93
N GLU A 155 14.86 1.94 9.66
CA GLU A 155 13.74 2.62 10.33
C GLU A 155 12.38 2.16 9.79
N LEU A 156 11.48 1.77 10.71
CA LEU A 156 10.09 1.44 10.40
C LEU A 156 9.12 2.46 11.00
N MET A 157 8.40 3.18 10.14
CA MET A 157 7.31 4.07 10.54
C MET A 157 5.97 3.57 10.01
N VAL A 158 5.06 3.20 10.92
CA VAL A 158 3.68 2.84 10.61
C VAL A 158 2.72 3.82 11.25
N ARG A 159 1.90 4.48 10.43
CA ARG A 159 0.83 5.36 10.88
C ARG A 159 -0.51 4.91 10.35
N VAL A 160 -1.39 4.53 11.26
CA VAL A 160 -2.78 4.18 10.97
C VAL A 160 -3.68 5.19 11.66
N ILE A 161 -4.60 5.78 10.91
CA ILE A 161 -5.59 6.72 11.43
C ILE A 161 -6.95 6.16 11.06
N ASP A 162 -7.69 5.81 12.08
CA ASP A 162 -8.98 5.19 11.95
C ASP A 162 -9.94 5.69 13.04
N PRO A 163 -10.75 6.71 12.75
CA PRO A 163 -11.79 7.19 13.65
C PRO A 163 -13.07 6.32 13.75
N SER A 164 -13.12 5.14 13.11
CA SER A 164 -14.31 4.29 12.92
C SER A 164 -14.97 3.76 14.18
N GLU A 165 -16.08 3.02 14.03
CA GLU A 165 -16.72 2.34 15.15
C GLU A 165 -16.33 0.85 15.24
N ASP A 166 -16.17 0.01 14.22
CA ASP A 166 -16.20 -1.44 14.49
C ASP A 166 -14.86 -2.13 14.84
N GLU A 167 -13.99 -2.44 13.87
CA GLU A 167 -12.82 -3.31 14.10
C GLU A 167 -11.52 -2.80 13.47
N LEU A 168 -10.51 -2.56 14.33
CA LEU A 168 -9.17 -2.17 13.91
C LEU A 168 -8.13 -3.22 14.27
N MET A 169 -7.53 -3.84 13.26
CA MET A 169 -6.42 -4.77 13.41
C MET A 169 -5.13 -4.22 12.79
N VAL A 170 -4.16 -3.90 13.65
CA VAL A 170 -2.82 -3.49 13.23
C VAL A 170 -1.80 -4.51 13.69
N ARG A 171 -1.12 -5.14 12.74
CA ARG A 171 -0.03 -6.07 13.00
C ARG A 171 1.25 -5.59 12.35
N VAL A 172 2.25 -5.34 13.18
CA VAL A 172 3.60 -4.99 12.74
C VAL A 172 4.56 -6.09 13.19
N ILE A 173 5.32 -6.62 12.25
CA ILE A 173 6.39 -7.57 12.54
C ILE A 173 7.67 -6.88 12.11
N ASP A 174 8.51 -6.60 13.09
CA ASP A 174 9.84 -6.05 12.89
C ASP A 174 10.76 -6.70 13.92
N PRO A 175 11.68 -7.58 13.50
CA PRO A 175 12.64 -8.23 14.38
C PRO A 175 13.91 -7.40 14.63
N SER A 176 14.07 -6.24 13.98
CA SER A 176 15.25 -5.37 14.06
C SER A 176 15.48 -4.83 15.48
N GLU A 177 16.65 -4.22 15.72
CA GLU A 177 16.91 -3.46 16.95
C GLU A 177 16.84 -1.93 16.70
N ASP A 178 16.38 -1.52 15.52
CA ASP A 178 16.39 -0.14 15.03
C ASP A 178 15.09 0.61 15.37
N GLU A 179 14.91 1.80 14.81
CA GLU A 179 13.83 2.70 15.21
C GLU A 179 12.47 2.26 14.65
N LEU A 180 11.71 1.54 15.47
CA LEU A 180 10.29 1.27 15.25
C LEU A 180 9.44 2.42 15.81
N MET A 181 8.65 3.07 14.95
CA MET A 181 7.58 3.98 15.36
C MET A 181 6.23 3.54 14.80
N VAL A 182 5.38 3.03 15.68
CA VAL A 182 3.98 2.74 15.33
C VAL A 182 3.04 3.72 16.02
N ARG A 183 2.21 4.39 15.21
CA ARG A 183 1.16 5.28 15.68
C ARG A 183 -0.17 4.86 15.12
N VAL A 184 -1.02 4.34 15.99
CA VAL A 184 -2.44 4.08 15.72
C VAL A 184 -3.26 5.18 16.39
N ILE A 185 -4.11 5.85 15.62
CA ILE A 185 -5.06 6.83 16.14
C ILE A 185 -6.45 6.26 15.94
N ASP A 186 -7.03 5.78 17.02
CA ASP A 186 -8.38 5.24 17.10
C ASP A 186 -9.07 5.82 18.34
N PRO A 187 -10.01 6.78 18.17
CA PRO A 187 -10.80 7.38 19.23
C PRO A 187 -12.04 6.54 19.61
N SER A 188 -12.29 5.41 18.94
CA SER A 188 -13.43 4.53 19.20
C SER A 188 -13.29 3.80 20.54
N GLU A 189 -14.39 3.20 21.00
CA GLU A 189 -14.39 2.35 22.21
C GLU A 189 -14.38 0.84 21.86
N ASN A 190 -14.09 0.50 20.60
CA ASN A 190 -14.29 -0.84 20.05
C ASN A 190 -12.99 -1.66 19.95
N GLU A 191 -13.01 -2.76 19.17
CA GLU A 191 -11.97 -3.79 19.25
C GLU A 191 -10.70 -3.41 18.48
N LEU A 192 -9.79 -2.71 19.17
CA LEU A 192 -8.43 -2.51 18.70
C LEU A 192 -7.56 -3.73 19.03
N MET A 193 -7.14 -4.46 17.99
CA MET A 193 -6.11 -5.49 18.09
C MET A 193 -4.78 -4.98 17.53
N PHE A 194 -3.92 -4.49 18.41
CA PHE A 194 -2.56 -4.13 18.06
C PHE A 194 -1.56 -5.22 18.48
N THR A 195 -0.81 -5.74 17.51
CA THR A 195 0.29 -6.69 17.77
C THR A 195 1.58 -6.21 17.13
N SER A 196 2.61 -6.05 17.95
CA SER A 196 3.97 -5.76 17.50
C SER A 196 4.96 -6.70 18.17
N ASN A 197 5.89 -7.26 17.38
CA ASN A 197 6.98 -8.08 17.89
C ASN A 197 8.17 -7.20 18.29
N GLU A 198 7.99 -6.22 19.17
CA GLU A 198 9.14 -5.47 19.68
C GLU A 198 10.05 -6.39 20.49
N ASN A 199 11.35 -6.42 20.16
CA ASN A 199 12.39 -6.81 21.11
C ASN A 199 12.54 -5.74 22.21
N THR A 200 11.49 -5.54 23.00
CA THR A 200 11.49 -4.82 24.29
C THR A 200 12.15 -3.42 24.31
N ARG A 201 11.36 -2.34 24.14
CA ARG A 201 11.46 -1.10 24.97
C ARG A 201 10.32 -0.10 24.68
N GLU A 202 9.55 0.18 25.74
CA GLU A 202 8.71 1.36 25.95
C GLU A 202 7.45 1.56 25.09
N ARG A 203 6.38 0.87 25.53
CA ARG A 203 4.98 1.25 25.36
C ARG A 203 4.75 2.77 25.50
N ASN A 204 4.40 3.44 24.41
CA ASN A 204 3.67 4.71 24.46
C ASN A 204 2.35 4.57 23.71
N ASN A 205 1.43 3.81 24.31
CA ASN A 205 0.01 3.86 23.96
C ASN A 205 -0.57 5.19 24.46
N ASN A 206 -0.63 6.21 23.61
CA ASN A 206 -1.45 7.38 23.90
C ASN A 206 -2.79 7.24 23.19
N LYS A 207 -3.80 6.93 24.02
CA LYS A 207 -5.21 7.23 23.82
C LYS A 207 -5.43 8.71 23.51
#